data_AF-A0A9C9JP64-F1
#
_entry.id   AF-A0A9C9JP64-F1
#
_cell.length_a   1.000
_cell.length_b   1.000
_cell.length_c   1.000
_cell.angle_alpha   90.00
_cell.angle_beta   90.00
_cell.angle_gamma   90.00
#
_symmetry.space_group_name_H-M   'P 1'
#
loop_
_entity.id
_entity.type
_entity.pdbx_description
1 polymer ?
#
loop_
_entity_poly.entity_id
_entity_poly.type
_entity_poly.pdbx_seq_one_letter_code
_entity_poly.pdbx_strand_id
1 'polypeptide(L)'
;MNRFILSFLMQLFIASLLFAQGRIIIPEPPRELPNQQIELRNVDAQIHIKENVGTITLEQTFANPSRFRLEGEYLFAIPDEANVNDFYLYIDGKKTKGRVLDAGQADKIYTDIVRSMRDPALLEFVGHGLFKARIFPIEANSERKIELSYNQVIRNDADMYRFTLPIRQCGQGSISQYHMKIELKADRELANIYSPSHQVQINRKDARHVTITMEQNNIESTKDLIIYYSLAENEINANLFTFRPRTDKDGYFLFYASPKYQIDQKKIISKDFIFVIDVSGSMQGEKIEQAREALKFCINGLNKEDRFEIITFSSSVNNFQKALKKAGQDEIENARYFINNLDANGGTNINEAMLTALRLKTERNERPTNIVFLTDGLPTEGEQDINSILANIKNAGNDFIRIFSFGVGYDVNTFLLDKISSDSHGSANYVKPGENIEREISTLFAKISSPVLTDPQIDFANANVYDVYPQKLPDIFQGQSVIALDVIGIPVIQPSCYQENKEILRVNLNIIWNSNGVIVIMILSIISGQTER
;
A
#
# COMPACT_ATOMS: atom_id res chain seq x y z
N MET A 1 38.26 -26.70 -41.89
CA MET A 1 37.86 -25.58 -42.78
C MET A 1 36.53 -25.98 -43.40
N ASN A 2 35.37 -25.38 -43.13
CA ASN A 2 35.09 -24.01 -42.68
C ASN A 2 34.08 -24.00 -41.54
N ARG A 3 34.58 -23.69 -40.33
CA ARG A 3 33.80 -23.25 -39.15
C ARG A 3 33.52 -21.75 -39.19
N PHE A 4 33.47 -21.15 -40.39
CA PHE A 4 33.51 -19.69 -40.57
C PHE A 4 32.18 -19.05 -41.02
N ILE A 5 31.09 -19.81 -41.16
CA ILE A 5 29.81 -19.24 -41.62
C ILE A 5 28.79 -19.07 -40.47
N LEU A 6 29.03 -19.67 -39.30
CA LEU A 6 28.09 -19.59 -38.16
C LEU A 6 28.27 -18.36 -37.25
N SER A 7 29.30 -17.53 -37.47
CA SER A 7 29.58 -16.36 -36.60
C SER A 7 29.00 -15.04 -37.12
N PHE A 8 28.46 -14.99 -38.34
CA PHE A 8 27.98 -13.72 -38.94
C PHE A 8 26.46 -13.54 -38.85
N LEU A 9 25.71 -14.60 -38.50
CA LEU A 9 24.25 -14.54 -38.28
C LEU A 9 23.86 -14.36 -36.81
N MET A 10 24.84 -14.30 -35.90
CA MET A 10 24.65 -14.08 -34.46
C MET A 10 25.01 -12.64 -34.06
N GLN A 11 24.78 -11.67 -34.94
CA GLN A 11 24.99 -10.23 -34.68
C GLN A 11 23.78 -9.34 -35.03
N LEU A 12 22.64 -9.93 -35.41
CA LEU A 12 21.46 -9.17 -35.84
C LEU A 12 20.18 -9.45 -35.04
N PHE A 13 20.30 -10.06 -33.86
CA PHE A 13 19.18 -10.27 -32.93
C PHE A 13 19.60 -10.04 -31.47
N ILE A 14 20.21 -8.88 -31.19
CA ILE A 14 19.97 -8.25 -29.90
C ILE A 14 18.83 -7.29 -30.17
N ALA A 15 17.59 -7.78 -30.04
CA ALA A 15 16.48 -6.89 -29.80
C ALA A 15 16.85 -6.11 -28.54
N SER A 16 17.26 -4.86 -28.73
CA SER A 16 17.51 -3.92 -27.65
C SER A 16 16.23 -3.86 -26.82
N LEU A 17 16.29 -4.43 -25.61
CA LEU A 17 15.37 -4.09 -24.55
C LEU A 17 15.44 -2.57 -24.40
N LEU A 18 14.41 -1.86 -24.85
CA LEU A 18 14.32 -0.42 -24.69
C LEU A 18 14.23 -0.13 -23.18
N PHE A 19 15.24 0.56 -22.64
CA PHE A 19 15.43 0.80 -21.21
C PHE A 19 14.96 2.20 -20.80
N ALA A 20 14.35 2.30 -19.63
CA ALA A 20 13.48 3.42 -19.32
C ALA A 20 13.98 4.28 -18.14
N GLN A 21 15.30 4.39 -17.94
CA GLN A 21 15.91 5.48 -17.19
C GLN A 21 17.10 6.05 -17.94
N GLY A 22 17.27 7.37 -17.80
CA GLY A 22 18.38 8.17 -18.29
C GLY A 22 19.74 7.53 -18.03
N ARG A 23 20.42 7.04 -19.05
CA ARG A 23 21.75 6.42 -18.94
C ARG A 23 22.74 7.17 -19.80
N ILE A 24 23.87 7.61 -19.27
CA ILE A 24 24.96 8.19 -20.05
C ILE A 24 25.92 7.07 -20.51
N ILE A 25 26.06 6.84 -21.83
CA ILE A 25 26.99 5.86 -22.42
C ILE A 25 28.19 6.59 -23.05
N ILE A 26 29.41 6.14 -22.77
CA ILE A 26 30.62 6.67 -23.43
C ILE A 26 30.76 6.01 -24.82
N PRO A 27 30.82 6.76 -25.93
CA PRO A 27 31.11 6.19 -27.24
C PRO A 27 32.53 5.60 -27.24
N GLU A 28 32.71 4.41 -27.86
CA GLU A 28 33.91 3.56 -27.76
C GLU A 28 35.24 4.35 -27.72
N PRO A 29 36.03 4.26 -26.64
CA PRO A 29 37.31 4.95 -26.57
C PRO A 29 38.30 4.28 -27.53
N PRO A 30 39.17 5.03 -28.23
CA PRO A 30 40.16 4.48 -29.16
C PRO A 30 41.23 3.58 -28.49
N ARG A 31 41.18 3.39 -27.16
CA ARG A 31 42.01 2.44 -26.39
C ARG A 31 41.25 1.93 -25.17
N GLU A 32 41.42 0.65 -24.82
CA GLU A 32 40.91 0.02 -23.61
C GLU A 32 41.33 0.81 -22.35
N LEU A 33 40.41 1.65 -21.86
CA LEU A 33 40.53 2.34 -20.58
C LEU A 33 39.74 1.54 -19.53
N PRO A 34 40.24 1.43 -18.28
CA PRO A 34 39.55 0.69 -17.22
C PRO A 34 38.15 1.27 -17.00
N ASN A 35 37.12 0.39 -16.97
CA ASN A 35 35.68 0.63 -16.81
C ASN A 35 35.32 2.06 -16.33
N GLN A 36 35.33 3.04 -17.26
CA GLN A 36 34.96 4.42 -16.98
C GLN A 36 33.44 4.48 -17.04
N GLN A 37 32.76 4.28 -15.91
CA GLN A 37 31.31 4.40 -15.83
C GLN A 37 30.93 5.70 -15.13
N ILE A 38 29.98 6.41 -15.72
CA ILE A 38 29.33 7.54 -15.09
C ILE A 38 28.25 6.99 -14.16
N GLU A 39 28.25 7.45 -12.92
CA GLU A 39 27.38 6.94 -11.86
C GLU A 39 26.15 7.83 -11.71
N LEU A 40 24.95 7.25 -11.69
CA LEU A 40 23.74 7.98 -11.33
C LEU A 40 23.65 8.08 -9.80
N ARG A 41 23.88 9.28 -9.26
CA ARG A 41 23.94 9.55 -7.82
C ARG A 41 22.58 9.89 -7.23
N ASN A 42 21.89 10.86 -7.84
CA ASN A 42 20.64 11.39 -7.29
C ASN A 42 19.54 11.37 -8.35
N VAL A 43 18.33 11.05 -7.91
CA VAL A 43 17.11 11.15 -8.71
C VAL A 43 16.06 11.89 -7.90
N ASP A 44 15.52 12.96 -8.45
CA ASP A 44 14.35 13.64 -7.92
C ASP A 44 13.24 13.62 -8.98
N ALA A 45 12.11 12.99 -8.67
CA ALA A 45 10.97 12.87 -9.56
C ALA A 45 9.77 13.62 -8.98
N GLN A 46 9.39 14.72 -9.61
CA GLN A 46 8.19 15.49 -9.30
C GLN A 46 7.11 15.19 -10.33
N ILE A 47 5.99 14.63 -9.90
CA ILE A 47 4.88 14.23 -10.77
C ILE A 47 3.62 14.96 -10.33
N HIS A 48 2.95 15.62 -11.26
CA HIS A 48 1.63 16.21 -11.04
C HIS A 48 0.62 15.49 -11.92
N ILE A 49 -0.28 14.74 -11.30
CA ILE A 49 -1.37 14.06 -12.00
C ILE A 49 -2.62 14.89 -11.81
N LYS A 50 -3.18 15.37 -12.91
CA LYS A 50 -4.50 15.99 -12.96
C LYS A 50 -5.40 15.13 -13.83
N GLU A 51 -6.46 14.59 -13.22
CA GLU A 51 -7.39 13.66 -13.86
C GLU A 51 -6.65 12.42 -14.41
N ASN A 52 -6.47 12.33 -15.73
CA ASN A 52 -5.78 11.24 -16.42
C ASN A 52 -4.49 11.69 -17.12
N VAL A 53 -3.97 12.89 -16.84
CA VAL A 53 -2.72 13.38 -17.40
C VAL A 53 -1.70 13.59 -16.30
N GLY A 54 -0.55 12.91 -16.42
CA GLY A 54 0.61 13.12 -15.57
C GLY A 54 1.61 14.04 -16.23
N THR A 55 2.01 15.11 -15.56
CA THR A 55 3.20 15.91 -15.91
C THR A 55 4.36 15.46 -15.02
N ILE A 56 5.37 14.88 -15.62
CA ILE A 56 6.56 14.35 -14.94
C ILE A 56 7.69 15.37 -15.13
N THR A 57 8.41 15.66 -14.06
CA THR A 57 9.70 16.34 -14.07
C THR A 57 10.70 15.45 -13.35
N LEU A 58 11.72 15.02 -14.07
CA LEU A 58 12.76 14.13 -13.58
C LEU A 58 14.09 14.87 -13.58
N GLU A 59 14.65 15.09 -12.40
CA GLU A 59 16.01 15.56 -12.22
C GLU A 59 16.93 14.40 -11.89
N GLN A 60 18.08 14.34 -12.55
CA GLN A 60 19.08 13.29 -12.36
C GLN A 60 20.48 13.89 -12.27
N THR A 61 21.23 13.47 -11.26
CA THR A 61 22.63 13.88 -11.09
C THR A 61 23.55 12.72 -11.38
N PHE A 62 24.44 12.91 -12.36
CA PHE A 62 25.42 11.95 -12.80
C PHE A 62 26.82 12.37 -12.36
N ALA A 63 27.58 11.49 -11.73
CA ALA A 63 28.95 11.74 -11.32
C ALA A 63 29.94 11.08 -12.30
N ASN A 64 30.99 11.82 -12.66
CA ASN A 64 32.17 11.28 -13.33
C ASN A 64 33.26 11.03 -12.28
N PRO A 65 33.41 9.79 -11.77
CA PRO A 65 34.44 9.47 -10.79
C PRO A 65 35.85 9.36 -11.42
N SER A 66 35.96 9.48 -12.74
CA SER A 66 37.25 9.35 -13.42
C SER A 66 38.07 10.63 -13.34
N ARG A 67 39.38 10.48 -13.49
CA ARG A 67 40.33 11.59 -13.61
C ARG A 67 40.34 12.26 -14.99
N PHE A 68 39.47 11.83 -15.91
CA PHE A 68 39.43 12.32 -17.28
C PHE A 68 38.11 13.04 -17.55
N ARG A 69 38.15 14.03 -18.44
CA ARG A 69 36.92 14.60 -19.00
C ARG A 69 36.27 13.55 -19.90
N LEU A 70 34.98 13.33 -19.72
CA LEU A 70 34.20 12.37 -20.48
C LEU A 70 33.13 13.06 -21.32
N GLU A 71 32.72 12.38 -22.38
CA GLU A 71 31.48 12.59 -23.10
C GLU A 71 30.58 11.40 -22.81
N GLY A 72 29.27 11.61 -22.78
CA GLY A 72 28.41 10.46 -22.98
C GLY A 72 27.00 10.76 -23.44
N GLU A 73 26.31 9.69 -23.80
CA GLU A 73 25.00 9.71 -24.44
C GLU A 73 23.94 9.32 -23.43
N TYR A 74 23.15 10.28 -22.96
CA TYR A 74 21.97 10.09 -22.12
C TYR A 74 20.83 9.44 -22.90
N LEU A 75 20.42 8.24 -22.51
CA LEU A 75 19.31 7.48 -23.10
C LEU A 75 18.15 7.39 -22.11
N PHE A 76 16.95 7.79 -22.50
CA PHE A 76 15.74 7.69 -21.68
C PHE A 76 14.59 7.13 -22.52
N ALA A 77 14.08 5.94 -22.20
CA ALA A 77 12.84 5.47 -22.82
C ALA A 77 11.62 6.10 -22.14
N ILE A 78 10.81 6.75 -22.96
CA ILE A 78 9.56 7.38 -22.62
C ILE A 78 8.42 6.42 -22.98
N PRO A 79 7.37 6.33 -22.14
CA PRO A 79 6.18 5.56 -22.49
C PRO A 79 5.59 5.97 -23.86
N ASP A 80 4.99 5.03 -24.59
CA ASP A 80 4.44 5.29 -25.93
C ASP A 80 3.38 6.42 -25.95
N GLU A 81 2.68 6.63 -24.83
CA GLU A 81 1.67 7.70 -24.68
C GLU A 81 2.21 9.00 -24.07
N ALA A 82 3.53 9.21 -24.09
CA ALA A 82 4.15 10.38 -23.50
C ALA A 82 4.81 11.32 -24.52
N ASN A 83 4.79 12.62 -24.19
CA ASN A 83 5.31 13.70 -25.01
C ASN A 83 6.30 14.54 -24.20
N VAL A 84 7.52 14.72 -24.72
CA VAL A 84 8.55 15.55 -24.08
C VAL A 84 8.21 17.02 -24.22
N ASN A 85 8.18 17.69 -23.08
CA ASN A 85 7.96 19.13 -23.03
C ASN A 85 9.31 19.86 -23.10
N ASP A 86 10.22 19.51 -22.19
CA ASP A 86 11.46 20.25 -21.99
C ASP A 86 12.60 19.33 -21.57
N PHE A 87 13.82 19.73 -21.94
CA PHE A 87 15.06 19.13 -21.47
C PHE A 87 16.02 20.24 -21.08
N TYR A 88 16.63 20.15 -19.90
CA TYR A 88 17.60 21.11 -19.40
C TYR A 88 18.87 20.41 -18.90
N LEU A 89 19.99 21.07 -19.13
CA LEU A 89 21.29 20.72 -18.58
C LEU A 89 21.75 21.85 -17.65
N TYR A 90 22.30 21.50 -16.49
CA TYR A 90 22.90 22.49 -15.60
C TYR A 90 24.41 22.60 -15.87
N ILE A 91 24.84 23.75 -16.37
CA ILE A 91 26.25 24.06 -16.67
C ILE A 91 26.69 25.17 -15.71
N ASP A 92 27.69 24.89 -14.88
CA ASP A 92 28.21 25.82 -13.86
C ASP A 92 27.10 26.41 -12.95
N GLY A 93 26.12 25.56 -12.60
CA GLY A 93 24.95 25.94 -11.81
C GLY A 93 23.85 26.67 -12.57
N LYS A 94 24.04 26.99 -13.86
CA LYS A 94 23.05 27.67 -14.70
C LYS A 94 22.23 26.65 -15.51
N LYS A 95 20.90 26.77 -15.43
CA LYS A 95 19.94 25.96 -16.20
C LYS A 95 19.94 26.37 -17.68
N THR A 96 20.36 25.47 -18.56
CA THR A 96 20.46 25.67 -20.01
C THR A 96 19.48 24.75 -20.72
N LYS A 97 18.60 25.30 -21.56
CA LYS A 97 17.59 24.53 -22.30
C LYS A 97 18.23 23.80 -23.48
N GLY A 98 18.05 22.49 -23.56
CA GLY A 98 18.41 21.70 -24.73
C GLY A 98 17.40 21.89 -25.86
N ARG A 99 17.85 21.81 -27.11
CA ARG A 99 16.98 21.91 -28.28
C ARG A 99 16.58 20.51 -28.72
N VAL A 100 15.26 20.26 -28.77
CA VAL A 100 14.68 19.04 -29.34
C VAL A 100 14.77 19.15 -30.87
N LEU A 101 15.45 18.20 -31.51
CA LEU A 101 15.59 18.16 -32.97
C LEU A 101 15.13 16.80 -33.52
N ASP A 102 14.64 16.82 -34.75
CA ASP A 102 14.43 15.61 -35.53
C ASP A 102 15.77 14.92 -35.83
N ALA A 103 15.80 13.58 -35.87
CA ALA A 103 17.02 12.79 -36.00
C ALA A 103 17.92 13.21 -37.18
N GLY A 104 17.32 13.53 -38.33
CA GLY A 104 18.09 13.95 -39.51
C GLY A 104 18.64 15.38 -39.44
N GLN A 105 18.09 16.23 -38.56
CA GLN A 105 18.55 17.62 -38.36
C GLN A 105 19.63 17.73 -37.29
N ALA A 106 19.69 16.77 -36.36
CA ALA A 106 20.64 16.75 -35.25
C ALA A 106 22.10 16.62 -35.74
N ASP A 107 22.39 15.67 -36.64
CA ASP A 107 23.76 15.41 -37.12
C ASP A 107 24.41 16.61 -37.85
N LYS A 108 23.62 17.37 -38.62
CA LYS A 108 24.10 18.56 -39.34
C LYS A 108 24.44 19.70 -38.37
N ILE A 109 23.54 19.99 -37.43
CA ILE A 109 23.72 21.06 -36.44
C ILE A 109 24.89 20.72 -35.49
N TYR A 110 25.06 19.45 -35.13
CA TYR A 110 26.19 18.98 -34.32
C TYR A 110 27.55 19.21 -34.99
N THR A 111 27.69 18.82 -36.26
CA THR A 111 28.97 18.94 -36.99
C THR A 111 29.43 20.39 -37.08
N ASP A 112 28.50 21.34 -37.16
CA ASP A 112 28.79 22.78 -37.20
C ASP A 112 29.08 23.37 -35.81
N ILE A 113 28.40 22.89 -34.75
CA ILE A 113 28.61 23.36 -33.36
C ILE A 113 29.91 22.81 -32.76
N VAL A 114 30.25 21.54 -32.96
CA VAL A 114 31.46 20.92 -32.40
C VAL A 114 32.75 21.52 -32.98
N ARG A 115 32.70 21.99 -34.23
CA ARG A 115 33.81 22.77 -34.83
C ARG A 115 34.08 24.11 -34.12
N SER A 116 33.15 24.57 -33.27
CA SER A 116 33.27 25.85 -32.56
C SER A 116 33.58 25.75 -31.06
N MET A 117 33.76 24.54 -30.50
CA MET A 117 34.05 24.28 -29.07
C MET A 117 33.15 25.07 -28.07
N ARG A 118 31.90 25.37 -28.44
CA ARG A 118 30.95 26.12 -27.59
C ARG A 118 29.60 25.40 -27.49
N ASP A 119 29.46 24.64 -26.39
CA ASP A 119 28.26 24.38 -25.58
C ASP A 119 26.98 23.71 -26.17
N PRO A 120 26.19 22.95 -25.35
CA PRO A 120 26.12 21.51 -25.54
C PRO A 120 24.80 20.86 -25.06
N ALA A 121 23.82 20.68 -25.93
CA ALA A 121 22.73 19.74 -25.67
C ALA A 121 21.93 19.60 -26.94
N LEU A 122 22.16 18.50 -27.65
CA LEU A 122 21.35 18.11 -28.79
C LEU A 122 20.56 16.88 -28.40
N LEU A 123 19.24 16.98 -28.49
CA LEU A 123 18.33 15.90 -28.19
C LEU A 123 17.81 15.33 -29.52
N GLU A 124 17.98 14.03 -29.68
CA GLU A 124 17.64 13.24 -30.86
C GLU A 124 16.54 12.23 -30.50
N PHE A 125 15.47 12.20 -31.28
CA PHE A 125 14.43 11.17 -31.19
C PHE A 125 14.78 10.00 -32.10
N VAL A 126 15.10 8.83 -31.52
CA VAL A 126 15.64 7.68 -32.28
C VAL A 126 14.53 6.70 -32.73
N GLY A 127 13.25 7.08 -32.54
CA GLY A 127 12.10 6.19 -32.78
C GLY A 127 11.82 5.24 -31.60
N HIS A 128 10.61 4.64 -31.58
CA HIS A 128 10.16 3.67 -30.56
C HIS A 128 10.23 4.15 -29.10
N GLY A 129 9.93 5.43 -28.84
CA GLY A 129 9.88 5.97 -27.48
C GLY A 129 11.25 6.20 -26.83
N LEU A 130 12.38 6.02 -27.53
CA LEU A 130 13.71 6.24 -26.98
C LEU A 130 14.23 7.65 -27.28
N PHE A 131 14.57 8.38 -26.21
CA PHE A 131 15.18 9.70 -26.28
C PHE A 131 16.68 9.59 -26.03
N LYS A 132 17.46 10.23 -26.89
CA LYS A 132 18.92 10.26 -26.81
C LYS A 132 19.40 11.71 -26.73
N ALA A 133 20.26 12.03 -25.78
CA ALA A 133 20.91 13.32 -25.68
C ALA A 133 22.41 13.15 -25.47
N ARG A 134 23.24 13.83 -26.26
CA ARG A 134 24.69 13.84 -26.01
C ARG A 134 25.05 14.91 -24.99
N ILE A 135 25.84 14.52 -23.99
CA ILE A 135 26.25 15.37 -22.87
C ILE A 135 27.76 15.50 -22.90
N PHE A 136 28.20 16.72 -23.14
CA PHE A 136 29.60 17.11 -23.16
C PHE A 136 29.73 18.56 -22.67
N PRO A 137 30.79 18.95 -21.95
CA PRO A 137 31.77 18.09 -21.31
C PRO A 137 31.28 17.61 -19.93
N ILE A 138 31.68 16.41 -19.50
CA ILE A 138 31.54 15.96 -18.11
C ILE A 138 32.93 15.97 -17.49
N GLU A 139 33.25 17.01 -16.71
CA GLU A 139 34.61 17.21 -16.18
C GLU A 139 35.02 16.07 -15.22
N ALA A 140 36.32 15.85 -15.07
CA ALA A 140 36.87 14.88 -14.14
C ALA A 140 36.45 15.19 -12.70
N ASN A 141 36.07 14.16 -11.92
CA ASN A 141 35.60 14.29 -10.53
C ASN A 141 34.49 15.33 -10.35
N SER A 142 33.61 15.47 -11.34
CA SER A 142 32.50 16.44 -11.32
C SER A 142 31.15 15.77 -11.49
N GLU A 143 30.10 16.51 -11.16
CA GLU A 143 28.72 16.10 -11.35
C GLU A 143 28.06 16.87 -12.48
N ARG A 144 27.12 16.22 -13.16
CA ARG A 144 26.24 16.81 -14.16
C ARG A 144 24.80 16.54 -13.82
N LYS A 145 24.03 17.63 -13.67
CA LYS A 145 22.59 17.57 -13.41
C LYS A 145 21.82 17.77 -14.71
N ILE A 146 20.86 16.89 -14.93
CA ILE A 146 19.94 16.87 -16.06
C ILE A 146 18.53 17.01 -15.51
N GLU A 147 17.67 17.71 -16.25
CA GLU A 147 16.24 17.75 -15.98
C GLU A 147 15.46 17.44 -17.27
N LEU A 148 14.55 16.48 -17.19
CA LEU A 148 13.64 16.09 -18.27
C LEU A 148 12.20 16.30 -17.80
N SER A 149 11.39 16.97 -18.61
CA SER A 149 9.95 17.09 -18.39
C SER A 149 9.17 16.51 -19.56
N TYR A 150 8.18 15.69 -19.24
CA TYR A 150 7.26 15.11 -20.21
C TYR A 150 5.85 14.95 -19.64
N ASN A 151 4.86 14.93 -20.51
CA ASN A 151 3.48 14.59 -20.17
C ASN A 151 3.20 13.15 -20.57
N GLN A 152 2.38 12.45 -19.79
CA GLN A 152 1.92 11.08 -20.06
C GLN A 152 0.41 11.00 -19.86
N VAL A 153 -0.28 10.37 -20.81
CA VAL A 153 -1.69 9.98 -20.60
C VAL A 153 -1.74 8.70 -19.78
N ILE A 154 -2.47 8.73 -18.67
CA ILE A 154 -2.66 7.60 -17.77
C ILE A 154 -3.88 6.83 -18.25
N ARG A 155 -3.65 5.59 -18.69
CA ARG A 155 -4.72 4.70 -19.12
C ARG A 155 -5.58 4.27 -17.94
N ASN A 156 -6.88 4.22 -18.18
CA ASN A 156 -7.87 3.63 -17.32
C ASN A 156 -8.27 2.26 -17.90
N ASP A 157 -8.32 1.24 -17.05
CA ASP A 157 -8.89 -0.07 -17.36
C ASP A 157 -9.81 -0.46 -16.21
N ALA A 158 -11.09 -0.70 -16.52
CA ALA A 158 -12.14 -1.04 -15.54
C ALA A 158 -12.12 -0.14 -14.28
N ASP A 159 -12.15 1.18 -14.46
CA ASP A 159 -12.17 2.18 -13.37
C ASP A 159 -10.90 2.27 -12.51
N MET A 160 -9.84 1.56 -12.92
CA MET A 160 -8.51 1.64 -12.33
C MET A 160 -7.53 2.34 -13.27
N TYR A 161 -6.89 3.38 -12.76
CA TYR A 161 -5.82 4.11 -13.44
C TYR A 161 -4.47 3.50 -13.07
N ARG A 162 -3.64 3.23 -14.08
CA ARG A 162 -2.29 2.69 -13.90
C ARG A 162 -1.25 3.71 -14.32
N PHE A 163 -0.65 4.39 -13.35
CA PHE A 163 0.51 5.22 -13.58
C PHE A 163 1.79 4.38 -13.52
N THR A 164 2.70 4.58 -14.47
CA THR A 164 4.01 3.92 -14.47
C THR A 164 5.08 4.97 -14.65
N LEU A 165 5.94 5.11 -13.66
CA LEU A 165 7.18 5.87 -13.79
C LEU A 165 8.30 4.85 -14.08
N PRO A 166 8.89 4.90 -15.27
CA PRO A 166 9.96 3.99 -15.59
C PRO A 166 11.24 4.42 -14.86
N ILE A 167 11.70 3.59 -13.92
CA ILE A 167 12.83 3.92 -13.05
C ILE A 167 13.85 2.78 -12.99
N ARG A 168 13.55 1.65 -13.61
CA ARG A 168 14.42 0.48 -13.65
C ARG A 168 15.75 0.80 -14.34
N GLN A 169 16.84 0.42 -13.70
CA GLN A 169 18.20 0.45 -14.22
C GLN A 169 18.63 -0.91 -14.79
N CYS A 170 19.40 -0.86 -15.87
CA CYS A 170 20.24 -1.98 -16.32
C CYS A 170 21.71 -1.56 -16.26
N GLY A 171 22.40 -1.92 -15.17
CA GLY A 171 23.81 -1.57 -14.92
C GLY A 171 24.27 -1.99 -13.52
N GLN A 172 25.56 -1.78 -13.21
CA GLN A 172 26.11 -1.94 -11.86
C GLN A 172 26.12 -0.58 -11.15
N GLY A 173 25.67 -0.53 -9.90
CA GLY A 173 25.70 0.67 -9.05
C GLY A 173 24.37 0.88 -8.30
N SER A 174 24.44 1.59 -7.18
CA SER A 174 23.27 2.01 -6.41
C SER A 174 23.05 3.52 -6.55
N ILE A 175 21.78 3.94 -6.60
CA ILE A 175 21.41 5.35 -6.54
C ILE A 175 21.59 5.79 -5.09
N SER A 176 22.45 6.78 -4.85
CA SER A 176 22.73 7.26 -3.50
C SER A 176 21.47 7.84 -2.84
N GLN A 177 20.71 8.66 -3.58
CA GLN A 177 19.47 9.26 -3.09
C GLN A 177 18.37 9.24 -4.16
N TYR A 178 17.20 8.74 -3.79
CA TYR A 178 16.02 8.70 -4.64
C TYR A 178 14.86 9.37 -3.91
N HIS A 179 14.36 10.47 -4.47
CA HIS A 179 13.16 11.16 -4.00
C HIS A 179 12.11 11.16 -5.10
N MET A 180 10.88 10.83 -4.74
CA MET A 180 9.72 10.95 -5.61
C MET A 180 8.55 11.53 -4.84
N LYS A 181 7.84 12.43 -5.52
CA LYS A 181 6.59 12.99 -5.05
C LYS A 181 5.58 13.05 -6.19
N ILE A 182 4.42 12.44 -5.99
CA ILE A 182 3.25 12.54 -6.87
C ILE A 182 2.19 13.39 -6.17
N GLU A 183 1.78 14.49 -6.81
CA GLU A 183 0.57 15.22 -6.45
C GLU A 183 -0.57 14.80 -7.37
N LEU A 184 -1.51 14.01 -6.84
CA LEU A 184 -2.67 13.49 -7.56
C LEU A 184 -3.90 14.33 -7.23
N LYS A 185 -4.52 14.91 -8.27
CA LYS A 185 -5.77 15.66 -8.22
C LYS A 185 -6.77 15.06 -9.19
N ALA A 186 -7.90 14.60 -8.68
CA ALA A 186 -9.00 14.07 -9.48
C ALA A 186 -10.19 15.03 -9.52
N ASP A 187 -11.03 14.88 -10.55
CA ASP A 187 -12.31 15.58 -10.69
C ASP A 187 -13.38 15.00 -9.74
N ARG A 188 -13.32 13.68 -9.54
CA ARG A 188 -14.13 12.89 -8.60
C ARG A 188 -13.32 12.49 -7.37
N GLU A 189 -14.01 11.99 -6.35
CA GLU A 189 -13.36 11.47 -5.15
C GLU A 189 -12.42 10.32 -5.51
N LEU A 190 -11.20 10.33 -4.96
CA LEU A 190 -10.24 9.24 -5.09
C LEU A 190 -10.63 8.14 -4.11
N ALA A 191 -10.70 6.91 -4.58
CA ALA A 191 -10.88 5.73 -3.75
C ALA A 191 -9.51 5.09 -3.47
N ASN A 192 -9.14 4.08 -4.27
CA ASN A 192 -7.94 3.31 -4.04
C ASN A 192 -6.71 4.01 -4.52
N ILE A 193 -5.62 3.84 -3.78
CA ILE A 193 -4.27 4.24 -4.17
C ILE A 193 -3.31 3.23 -3.57
N TYR A 194 -2.55 2.52 -4.38
CA TYR A 194 -1.51 1.61 -3.90
C TYR A 194 -0.38 1.44 -4.92
N SER A 195 0.76 0.94 -4.43
CA SER A 195 1.91 0.57 -5.25
C SER A 195 2.26 -0.90 -5.00
N PRO A 196 2.14 -1.80 -6.00
CA PRO A 196 2.62 -3.17 -5.88
C PRO A 196 4.13 -3.28 -6.11
N SER A 197 4.77 -2.20 -6.58
CA SER A 197 6.16 -2.20 -7.01
C SER A 197 7.13 -1.72 -5.94
N HIS A 198 6.70 -0.75 -5.12
CA HIS A 198 7.55 -0.03 -4.15
C HIS A 198 6.72 0.35 -2.92
N GLN A 199 7.36 0.40 -1.75
CA GLN A 199 6.74 1.00 -0.57
C GLN A 199 6.68 2.52 -0.73
N VAL A 200 5.48 3.09 -0.57
CA VAL A 200 5.23 4.52 -0.71
C VAL A 200 4.42 5.03 0.49
N GLN A 201 4.64 6.28 0.86
CA GLN A 201 3.80 6.97 1.84
C GLN A 201 2.68 7.70 1.10
N ILE A 202 1.44 7.49 1.52
CA ILE A 202 0.26 8.09 0.89
C ILE A 202 -0.36 9.05 1.90
N ASN A 203 -0.28 10.35 1.63
CA ASN A 203 -0.88 11.39 2.45
C ASN A 203 -2.06 12.03 1.71
N ARG A 204 -3.28 11.74 2.16
CA ARG A 204 -4.50 12.26 1.59
C ARG A 204 -4.86 13.59 2.23
N LYS A 205 -4.86 14.67 1.45
CA LYS A 205 -5.23 16.02 1.92
C LYS A 205 -6.74 16.20 2.01
N ASP A 206 -7.46 15.69 1.01
CA ASP A 206 -8.91 15.65 0.98
C ASP A 206 -9.42 14.51 0.07
N ALA A 207 -10.73 14.46 -0.18
CA ALA A 207 -11.32 13.38 -0.97
C ALA A 207 -10.79 13.30 -2.42
N ARG A 208 -10.25 14.37 -3.00
CA ARG A 208 -9.80 14.47 -4.40
C ARG A 208 -8.32 14.80 -4.56
N HIS A 209 -7.62 15.10 -3.46
CA HIS A 209 -6.21 15.50 -3.46
C HIS A 209 -5.37 14.58 -2.59
N VAL A 210 -4.40 13.92 -3.20
CA VAL A 210 -3.47 13.01 -2.52
C VAL A 210 -2.03 13.35 -2.90
N THR A 211 -1.13 13.25 -1.92
CA THR A 211 0.31 13.31 -2.13
C THR A 211 0.90 11.93 -1.83
N ILE A 212 1.63 11.36 -2.78
CA ILE A 212 2.33 10.08 -2.64
C ILE A 212 3.82 10.38 -2.65
N THR A 213 4.56 9.91 -1.65
CA THR A 213 6.02 10.14 -1.53
C THR A 213 6.78 8.84 -1.40
N MET A 214 8.01 8.85 -1.90
CA MET A 214 8.99 7.78 -1.73
C MET A 214 10.38 8.40 -1.55
N GLU A 215 11.06 8.02 -0.48
CA GLU A 215 12.43 8.42 -0.18
C GLU A 215 13.25 7.16 0.12
N GLN A 216 14.32 6.95 -0.66
CA GLN A 216 15.19 5.78 -0.51
C GLN A 216 16.64 6.18 -0.73
N ASN A 217 17.53 5.53 0.01
CA ASN A 217 18.98 5.73 -0.09
C ASN A 217 19.65 4.43 -0.52
N ASN A 218 20.70 4.52 -1.33
CA ASN A 218 21.48 3.39 -1.83
C ASN A 218 20.61 2.29 -2.49
N ILE A 219 19.64 2.68 -3.31
CA ILE A 219 18.72 1.74 -3.96
C ILE A 219 19.32 1.16 -5.26
N GLU A 220 19.20 -0.16 -5.39
CA GLU A 220 19.30 -0.85 -6.68
C GLU A 220 17.93 -0.83 -7.37
N SER A 221 17.75 0.06 -8.34
CA SER A 221 16.46 0.22 -9.02
C SER A 221 16.25 -0.88 -10.06
N THR A 222 15.67 -2.01 -9.67
CA THR A 222 15.49 -3.19 -10.55
C THR A 222 14.11 -3.27 -11.21
N LYS A 223 13.15 -2.44 -10.79
CA LYS A 223 11.76 -2.46 -11.23
C LYS A 223 11.24 -1.05 -11.48
N ASP A 224 10.26 -0.91 -12.36
CA ASP A 224 9.56 0.36 -12.57
C ASP A 224 8.59 0.65 -11.42
N LEU A 225 8.36 1.91 -11.13
CA LEU A 225 7.36 2.34 -10.15
C LEU A 225 5.98 2.29 -10.81
N ILE A 226 5.08 1.56 -10.19
CA ILE A 226 3.70 1.38 -10.61
C ILE A 226 2.81 1.90 -9.48
N ILE A 227 1.95 2.86 -9.79
CA ILE A 227 0.89 3.33 -8.90
C ILE A 227 -0.45 3.01 -9.55
N TYR A 228 -1.31 2.33 -8.80
CA TYR A 228 -2.70 2.14 -9.16
C TYR A 228 -3.56 3.10 -8.35
N TYR A 229 -4.51 3.77 -9.00
CA TYR A 229 -5.55 4.52 -8.29
C TYR A 229 -6.92 4.39 -8.95
N SER A 230 -8.00 4.48 -8.17
CA SER A 230 -9.38 4.45 -8.68
C SER A 230 -10.17 5.67 -8.22
N LEU A 231 -11.26 5.96 -8.94
CA LEU A 231 -12.22 6.98 -8.53
C LEU A 231 -13.36 6.32 -7.75
N ALA A 232 -13.92 7.03 -6.77
CA ALA A 232 -14.95 6.53 -5.89
C ALA A 232 -16.32 6.72 -6.53
N GLU A 233 -16.93 5.64 -6.99
CA GLU A 233 -18.31 5.66 -7.50
C GLU A 233 -19.28 5.27 -6.39
N ASN A 234 -18.98 4.18 -5.66
CA ASN A 234 -19.85 3.59 -4.63
C ASN A 234 -19.17 3.59 -3.25
N GLU A 235 -19.94 3.39 -2.17
CA GLU A 235 -19.45 3.38 -0.77
C GLU A 235 -18.28 2.42 -0.54
N ILE A 236 -18.21 1.36 -1.35
CA ILE A 236 -17.09 0.43 -1.44
C ILE A 236 -16.70 0.34 -2.91
N ASN A 237 -15.41 0.49 -3.18
CA ASN A 237 -14.83 0.31 -4.51
C ASN A 237 -14.15 -1.05 -4.54
N ALA A 238 -14.65 -1.92 -5.40
CA ALA A 238 -14.16 -3.27 -5.59
C ALA A 238 -13.72 -3.45 -7.04
N ASN A 239 -12.54 -4.03 -7.23
CA ASN A 239 -11.94 -4.29 -8.53
C ASN A 239 -11.56 -5.76 -8.62
N LEU A 240 -11.72 -6.33 -9.81
CA LEU A 240 -11.32 -7.69 -10.11
C LEU A 240 -10.39 -7.70 -11.31
N PHE A 241 -9.17 -8.17 -11.11
CA PHE A 241 -8.22 -8.40 -12.18
C PHE A 241 -8.20 -9.89 -12.48
N THR A 242 -8.44 -10.26 -13.73
CA THR A 242 -8.33 -11.67 -14.17
C THR A 242 -7.17 -11.81 -15.14
N PHE A 243 -6.35 -12.83 -14.96
CA PHE A 243 -5.27 -13.14 -15.88
C PHE A 243 -5.32 -14.62 -16.26
N ARG A 244 -5.40 -14.89 -17.55
CA ARG A 244 -5.34 -16.25 -18.08
C ARG A 244 -4.21 -16.35 -19.10
N PRO A 245 -3.11 -17.08 -18.81
CA PRO A 245 -2.00 -17.20 -19.74
C PRO A 245 -2.38 -17.88 -21.06
N ARG A 246 -3.26 -18.89 -20.98
CA ARG A 246 -3.78 -19.67 -22.11
C ARG A 246 -5.19 -20.19 -21.83
N THR A 247 -6.01 -20.31 -22.86
CA THR A 247 -7.41 -20.77 -22.77
C THR A 247 -7.59 -22.23 -22.34
N ASP A 248 -6.52 -23.02 -22.32
CA ASP A 248 -6.50 -24.42 -21.87
C ASP A 248 -5.96 -24.61 -20.44
N LYS A 249 -5.56 -23.52 -19.78
CA LYS A 249 -5.09 -23.53 -18.38
C LYS A 249 -6.03 -22.77 -17.49
N ASP A 250 -5.96 -23.01 -16.19
CA ASP A 250 -6.72 -22.23 -15.22
C ASP A 250 -6.30 -20.76 -15.25
N GLY A 251 -7.26 -19.89 -14.98
CA GLY A 251 -7.04 -18.46 -14.85
C GLY A 251 -6.72 -18.11 -13.40
N TYR A 252 -6.15 -16.93 -13.21
CA TYR A 252 -5.93 -16.35 -11.89
C TYR A 252 -6.78 -15.11 -11.74
N PHE A 253 -7.15 -14.78 -10.51
CA PHE A 253 -7.66 -13.45 -10.22
C PHE A 253 -7.05 -12.81 -9.00
N LEU A 254 -7.17 -11.49 -9.00
CA LEU A 254 -6.92 -10.62 -7.87
C LEU A 254 -8.17 -9.79 -7.64
N PHE A 255 -8.83 -10.00 -6.51
CA PHE A 255 -9.92 -9.18 -6.05
C PHE A 255 -9.39 -8.16 -5.04
N TYR A 256 -9.77 -6.91 -5.22
CA TYR A 256 -9.32 -5.81 -4.38
C TYR A 256 -10.50 -4.93 -4.00
N ALA A 257 -10.79 -4.81 -2.71
CA ALA A 257 -11.91 -4.02 -2.20
C ALA A 257 -11.48 -3.03 -1.12
N SER A 258 -12.10 -1.85 -1.14
CA SER A 258 -11.82 -0.76 -0.21
C SER A 258 -13.05 0.09 0.05
N PRO A 259 -13.18 0.70 1.22
CA PRO A 259 -14.25 1.65 1.49
C PRO A 259 -13.91 3.05 0.95
N LYS A 260 -14.94 3.91 0.79
CA LYS A 260 -14.73 5.36 0.63
C LYS A 260 -14.04 5.94 1.86
N TYR A 261 -13.22 6.97 1.63
CA TYR A 261 -12.50 7.65 2.70
C TYR A 261 -13.41 8.44 3.65
N GLN A 262 -14.49 9.04 3.15
CA GLN A 262 -15.53 9.66 3.97
C GLN A 262 -16.81 8.83 3.86
N ILE A 263 -17.24 8.29 5.00
CA ILE A 263 -18.55 7.66 5.15
C ILE A 263 -19.45 8.69 5.80
N ASP A 264 -20.68 8.83 5.29
CA ASP A 264 -21.69 9.64 5.95
C ASP A 264 -21.89 9.15 7.38
N GLN A 265 -21.68 10.05 8.37
CA GLN A 265 -21.81 9.74 9.81
C GLN A 265 -23.17 9.12 10.18
N LYS A 266 -24.19 9.30 9.32
CA LYS A 266 -25.54 8.73 9.47
C LYS A 266 -25.62 7.21 9.31
N LYS A 267 -24.55 6.54 8.86
CA LYS A 267 -24.49 5.07 8.70
C LYS A 267 -23.48 4.37 9.64
N ILE A 268 -22.93 5.07 10.64
CA ILE A 268 -22.04 4.43 11.63
C ILE A 268 -22.88 3.44 12.45
N ILE A 269 -22.62 2.14 12.26
CA ILE A 269 -23.19 1.09 13.10
C ILE A 269 -22.71 1.35 14.53
N SER A 270 -23.64 1.55 15.47
CA SER A 270 -23.32 1.73 16.88
C SER A 270 -22.69 0.46 17.44
N LYS A 271 -21.68 0.59 18.29
CA LYS A 271 -20.88 -0.54 18.79
C LYS A 271 -20.97 -0.65 20.30
N ASP A 272 -20.59 -1.83 20.76
CA ASP A 272 -20.34 -2.07 22.17
C ASP A 272 -18.83 -2.22 22.39
N PHE A 273 -18.28 -1.48 23.35
CA PHE A 273 -16.88 -1.54 23.74
C PHE A 273 -16.75 -2.00 25.19
N ILE A 274 -15.98 -3.05 25.45
CA ILE A 274 -15.68 -3.50 26.80
C ILE A 274 -14.17 -3.41 26.98
N PHE A 275 -13.72 -2.46 27.81
CA PHE A 275 -12.32 -2.30 28.12
C PHE A 275 -11.99 -3.19 29.33
N VAL A 276 -11.10 -4.16 29.15
CA VAL A 276 -10.68 -5.10 30.20
C VAL A 276 -9.22 -4.83 30.51
N ILE A 277 -8.97 -4.16 31.64
CA ILE A 277 -7.67 -3.55 31.95
C ILE A 277 -7.07 -4.20 33.20
N ASP A 278 -5.85 -4.69 33.05
CA ASP A 278 -5.05 -5.21 34.15
C ASP A 278 -4.61 -4.06 35.07
N VAL A 279 -4.87 -4.22 36.36
CA VAL A 279 -4.42 -3.32 37.44
C VAL A 279 -3.65 -4.11 38.50
N SER A 280 -3.00 -5.21 38.11
CA SER A 280 -2.14 -6.00 38.98
C SER A 280 -0.90 -5.23 39.44
N GLY A 281 -0.22 -5.73 40.47
CA GLY A 281 0.97 -5.08 41.02
C GLY A 281 2.10 -4.87 40.01
N SER A 282 2.20 -5.69 38.96
CA SER A 282 3.18 -5.51 37.89
C SER A 282 2.97 -4.22 37.10
N MET A 283 1.72 -3.73 37.00
CA MET A 283 1.37 -2.52 36.25
C MET A 283 1.83 -1.21 36.92
N GLN A 284 2.42 -1.26 38.12
CA GLN A 284 2.88 -0.07 38.83
C GLN A 284 3.87 0.79 38.04
N GLY A 285 3.89 2.09 38.37
CA GLY A 285 4.76 3.07 37.72
C GLY A 285 4.20 3.55 36.39
N GLU A 286 5.03 3.58 35.35
CA GLU A 286 4.68 4.17 34.06
C GLU A 286 3.58 3.40 33.32
N LYS A 287 3.49 2.08 33.49
CA LYS A 287 2.54 1.22 32.75
C LYS A 287 1.08 1.57 33.07
N ILE A 288 0.72 1.73 34.35
CA ILE A 288 -0.63 2.11 34.75
C ILE A 288 -0.96 3.54 34.30
N GLU A 289 -0.01 4.48 34.35
CA GLU A 289 -0.24 5.85 33.86
C GLU A 289 -0.51 5.87 32.36
N GLN A 290 0.29 5.15 31.57
CA GLN A 290 0.04 5.02 30.13
C GLN A 290 -1.29 4.30 29.83
N ALA A 291 -1.67 3.29 30.62
CA ALA A 291 -2.95 2.61 30.48
C ALA A 291 -4.14 3.55 30.77
N ARG A 292 -4.03 4.43 31.77
CA ARG A 292 -5.05 5.45 32.07
C ARG A 292 -5.20 6.44 30.92
N GLU A 293 -4.10 6.96 30.38
CA GLU A 293 -4.14 7.90 29.23
C GLU A 293 -4.69 7.24 27.97
N ALA A 294 -4.28 6.01 27.66
CA ALA A 294 -4.83 5.23 26.55
C ALA A 294 -6.34 5.02 26.69
N LEU A 295 -6.81 4.64 27.88
CA LEU A 295 -8.22 4.41 28.14
C LEU A 295 -9.03 5.71 28.05
N LYS A 296 -8.50 6.83 28.55
CA LYS A 296 -9.10 8.17 28.37
C LYS A 296 -9.24 8.51 26.89
N PHE A 297 -8.22 8.26 26.08
CA PHE A 297 -8.29 8.46 24.64
C PHE A 297 -9.42 7.64 24.01
N CYS A 298 -9.50 6.35 24.35
CA CYS A 298 -10.54 5.47 23.84
C CYS A 298 -11.95 5.96 24.19
N ILE A 299 -12.24 6.25 25.47
CA ILE A 299 -13.59 6.68 25.86
C ILE A 299 -13.97 8.04 25.24
N ASN A 300 -13.00 8.95 25.06
CA ASN A 300 -13.22 10.24 24.41
C ASN A 300 -13.49 10.10 22.91
N GLY A 301 -13.00 9.03 22.28
CA GLY A 301 -13.21 8.73 20.87
C GLY A 301 -14.49 7.95 20.56
N LEU A 302 -15.28 7.57 21.56
CA LEU A 302 -16.56 6.86 21.36
C LEU A 302 -17.60 7.77 20.70
N ASN A 303 -18.43 7.20 19.83
CA ASN A 303 -19.60 7.90 19.29
C ASN A 303 -20.70 7.95 20.35
N LYS A 304 -21.58 8.96 20.28
CA LYS A 304 -22.68 9.16 21.26
C LYS A 304 -23.63 7.96 21.39
N GLU A 305 -23.77 7.16 20.33
CA GLU A 305 -24.64 5.97 20.31
C GLU A 305 -23.92 4.66 20.64
N ASP A 306 -22.59 4.70 20.73
CA ASP A 306 -21.79 3.56 21.19
C ASP A 306 -22.08 3.33 22.68
N ARG A 307 -22.03 2.06 23.10
CA ARG A 307 -22.11 1.69 24.50
C ARG A 307 -20.76 1.19 24.98
N PHE A 308 -20.46 1.42 26.25
CA PHE A 308 -19.21 0.93 26.82
C PHE A 308 -19.32 0.47 28.27
N GLU A 309 -18.34 -0.35 28.67
CA GLU A 309 -18.07 -0.76 30.04
C GLU A 309 -16.56 -0.77 30.27
N ILE A 310 -16.13 -0.52 31.51
CA ILE A 310 -14.73 -0.65 31.93
C ILE A 310 -14.67 -1.70 33.03
N ILE A 311 -13.92 -2.76 32.78
CA ILE A 311 -13.65 -3.84 33.69
C ILE A 311 -12.17 -3.77 34.04
N THR A 312 -11.87 -3.67 35.32
CA THR A 312 -10.49 -3.73 35.81
C THR A 312 -10.28 -4.99 36.60
N PHE A 313 -9.11 -5.60 36.50
CA PHE A 313 -8.84 -6.85 37.21
C PHE A 313 -7.46 -6.90 37.83
N SER A 314 -7.41 -7.54 38.98
CA SER A 314 -6.18 -8.01 39.62
C SER A 314 -6.46 -9.38 40.26
N SER A 315 -6.36 -9.52 41.60
CA SER A 315 -6.88 -10.71 42.31
C SER A 315 -8.41 -10.79 42.28
N SER A 316 -9.08 -9.65 42.05
CA SER A 316 -10.54 -9.57 41.91
C SER A 316 -10.91 -8.73 40.68
N VAL A 317 -12.14 -8.88 40.20
CA VAL A 317 -12.68 -8.12 39.06
C VAL A 317 -13.59 -7.02 39.58
N ASN A 318 -13.38 -5.81 39.08
CA ASN A 318 -14.20 -4.64 39.39
C ASN A 318 -14.82 -4.07 38.10
N ASN A 319 -16.07 -3.64 38.19
CA ASN A 319 -16.81 -3.07 37.06
C ASN A 319 -17.11 -1.60 37.35
N PHE A 320 -16.99 -0.75 36.34
CA PHE A 320 -17.43 0.64 36.44
C PHE A 320 -18.95 0.74 36.57
N GLN A 321 -19.72 0.03 35.73
CA GLN A 321 -21.19 0.18 35.69
C GLN A 321 -22.01 -1.12 35.52
N LYS A 322 -21.35 -2.29 35.52
CA LYS A 322 -21.94 -3.65 35.43
C LYS A 322 -22.88 -3.88 34.23
N ALA A 323 -22.89 -2.98 33.25
CA ALA A 323 -23.78 -3.00 32.09
C ALA A 323 -23.28 -2.05 31.00
N LEU A 324 -23.46 -2.42 29.74
CA LEU A 324 -23.16 -1.56 28.60
C LEU A 324 -24.09 -0.34 28.58
N LYS A 325 -23.54 0.86 28.83
CA LYS A 325 -24.28 2.13 28.76
C LYS A 325 -23.76 3.02 27.64
N LYS A 326 -24.66 3.86 27.09
CA LYS A 326 -24.31 4.80 26.02
C LYS A 326 -23.21 5.76 26.47
N ALA A 327 -22.34 6.15 25.54
CA ALA A 327 -21.30 7.16 25.73
C ALA A 327 -21.88 8.59 25.76
N GLY A 328 -22.75 8.86 26.75
CA GLY A 328 -23.23 10.20 27.08
C GLY A 328 -22.15 11.04 27.76
N GLN A 329 -22.30 12.36 27.75
CA GLN A 329 -21.32 13.27 28.37
C GLN A 329 -21.10 12.94 29.86
N ASP A 330 -22.19 12.69 30.60
CA ASP A 330 -22.12 12.39 32.03
C ASP A 330 -21.44 11.03 32.28
N GLU A 331 -21.75 10.01 31.49
CA GLU A 331 -21.07 8.71 31.56
C GLU A 331 -19.57 8.81 31.25
N ILE A 332 -19.18 9.64 30.28
CA ILE A 332 -17.77 9.88 29.96
C ILE A 332 -17.03 10.58 31.10
N GLU A 333 -17.61 11.60 31.73
CA GLU A 333 -16.98 12.25 32.88
C GLU A 333 -16.86 11.31 34.09
N ASN A 334 -17.90 10.51 34.37
CA ASN A 334 -17.86 9.50 35.43
C ASN A 334 -16.80 8.42 35.15
N ALA A 335 -16.67 7.99 33.89
CA ALA A 335 -15.64 7.06 33.48
C ALA A 335 -14.24 7.67 33.64
N ARG A 336 -14.03 8.94 33.28
CA ARG A 336 -12.73 9.62 33.53
C ARG A 336 -12.38 9.65 35.01
N TYR A 337 -13.36 9.93 35.89
CA TYR A 337 -13.13 9.88 37.33
C TYR A 337 -12.73 8.47 37.78
N PHE A 338 -13.42 7.43 37.31
CA PHE A 338 -13.06 6.03 37.59
C PHE A 338 -11.63 5.72 37.13
N ILE A 339 -11.26 6.12 35.90
CA ILE A 339 -9.93 5.88 35.30
C ILE A 339 -8.81 6.59 36.08
N ASN A 340 -9.05 7.83 36.52
CA ASN A 340 -8.05 8.60 37.28
C ASN A 340 -7.69 7.95 38.63
N ASN A 341 -8.58 7.13 39.18
CA ASN A 341 -8.41 6.48 40.48
C ASN A 341 -8.01 5.00 40.36
N LEU A 342 -7.53 4.55 39.20
CA LEU A 342 -7.10 3.17 39.01
C LEU A 342 -5.73 2.91 39.62
N ASP A 343 -5.67 2.12 40.69
CA ASP A 343 -4.40 1.81 41.36
C ASP A 343 -3.95 0.37 41.11
N ALA A 344 -2.66 0.22 40.79
CA ALA A 344 -2.04 -1.06 40.46
C ALA A 344 -1.65 -1.86 41.73
N ASN A 345 -2.37 -2.95 42.02
CA ASN A 345 -2.12 -3.86 43.14
C ASN A 345 -2.75 -5.25 42.93
N GLY A 346 -2.26 -6.25 43.67
CA GLY A 346 -2.80 -7.63 43.64
C GLY A 346 -2.19 -8.52 42.54
N GLY A 347 -2.74 -9.72 42.39
CA GLY A 347 -2.37 -10.68 41.34
C GLY A 347 -3.13 -10.45 40.03
N THR A 348 -3.29 -11.48 39.21
CA THR A 348 -3.76 -11.37 37.81
C THR A 348 -4.77 -12.47 37.48
N ASN A 349 -6.07 -12.17 37.57
CA ASN A 349 -7.17 -13.10 37.31
C ASN A 349 -7.80 -12.89 35.93
N ILE A 350 -7.07 -13.33 34.88
CA ILE A 350 -7.48 -13.15 33.47
C ILE A 350 -8.81 -13.88 33.18
N ASN A 351 -8.99 -15.08 33.73
CA ASN A 351 -10.17 -15.91 33.45
C ASN A 351 -11.47 -15.22 33.89
N GLU A 352 -11.55 -14.76 35.15
CA GLU A 352 -12.77 -14.13 35.65
C GLU A 352 -13.03 -12.78 34.96
N ALA A 353 -11.97 -12.01 34.65
CA ALA A 353 -12.07 -10.77 33.89
C ALA A 353 -12.72 -10.98 32.52
N MET A 354 -12.20 -11.93 31.74
CA MET A 354 -12.71 -12.24 30.41
C MET A 354 -14.11 -12.82 30.47
N LEU A 355 -14.41 -13.73 31.41
CA LEU A 355 -15.77 -14.25 31.60
C LEU A 355 -16.75 -13.14 32.00
N THR A 356 -16.33 -12.19 32.84
CA THR A 356 -17.17 -11.04 33.21
C THR A 356 -17.46 -10.15 32.02
N ALA A 357 -16.47 -9.90 31.15
CA ALA A 357 -16.68 -9.18 29.89
C ALA A 357 -17.66 -9.92 28.96
N LEU A 358 -17.46 -11.23 28.79
CA LEU A 358 -18.30 -12.06 27.91
C LEU A 358 -19.73 -12.22 28.42
N ARG A 359 -20.00 -12.07 29.73
CA ARG A 359 -21.37 -12.03 30.28
C ARG A 359 -22.16 -10.79 29.83
N LEU A 360 -21.47 -9.72 29.43
CA LEU A 360 -22.11 -8.50 28.91
C LEU A 360 -22.40 -8.56 27.41
N LYS A 361 -22.08 -9.68 26.75
CA LYS A 361 -22.33 -9.86 25.31
C LYS A 361 -23.81 -9.69 24.99
N THR A 362 -24.10 -9.06 23.86
CA THR A 362 -25.46 -9.06 23.30
C THR A 362 -25.68 -10.32 22.46
N GLU A 363 -26.84 -10.95 22.63
CA GLU A 363 -27.20 -12.17 21.88
C GLU A 363 -27.62 -11.91 20.42
N ARG A 364 -27.76 -10.64 20.01
CA ARG A 364 -28.21 -10.27 18.66
C ARG A 364 -27.10 -9.61 17.85
N ASN A 365 -27.10 -9.92 16.56
CA ASN A 365 -26.24 -9.36 15.51
C ASN A 365 -26.59 -7.89 15.16
N GLU A 366 -27.19 -7.13 16.08
CA GLU A 366 -27.58 -5.74 15.86
C GLU A 366 -26.38 -4.78 16.00
N ARG A 367 -25.37 -5.16 16.81
CA ARG A 367 -24.20 -4.32 17.13
C ARG A 367 -22.94 -5.15 17.32
N PRO A 368 -21.82 -4.83 16.64
CA PRO A 368 -20.52 -5.44 16.91
C PRO A 368 -20.07 -5.17 18.36
N THR A 369 -19.63 -6.22 19.07
CA THR A 369 -19.02 -6.12 20.40
C THR A 369 -17.50 -6.25 20.30
N ASN A 370 -16.77 -5.26 20.79
CA ASN A 370 -15.31 -5.22 20.80
C ASN A 370 -14.81 -5.23 22.26
N ILE A 371 -13.98 -6.22 22.60
CA ILE A 371 -13.28 -6.32 23.86
C ILE A 371 -11.85 -5.85 23.64
N VAL A 372 -11.43 -4.80 24.35
CA VAL A 372 -10.05 -4.32 24.35
C VAL A 372 -9.41 -4.81 25.63
N PHE A 373 -8.56 -5.83 25.52
CA PHE A 373 -7.92 -6.51 26.64
C PHE A 373 -6.47 -6.06 26.81
N LEU A 374 -6.10 -5.52 27.97
CA LEU A 374 -4.75 -5.06 28.28
C LEU A 374 -4.21 -5.84 29.48
N THR A 375 -3.01 -6.41 29.35
CA THR A 375 -2.30 -7.07 30.45
C THR A 375 -0.78 -6.98 30.29
N ASP A 376 -0.06 -6.98 31.41
CA ASP A 376 1.40 -7.04 31.45
C ASP A 376 1.95 -8.31 32.11
N GLY A 377 1.07 -9.26 32.44
CA GLY A 377 1.39 -10.40 33.28
C GLY A 377 0.82 -11.73 32.81
N LEU A 378 1.25 -12.79 33.49
CA LEU A 378 0.68 -14.14 33.39
C LEU A 378 -0.52 -14.27 34.35
N PRO A 379 -1.48 -15.18 34.09
CA PRO A 379 -2.50 -15.53 35.06
C PRO A 379 -1.84 -16.03 36.36
N THR A 380 -2.14 -15.38 37.49
CA THR A 380 -1.60 -15.74 38.82
C THR A 380 -2.69 -15.97 39.86
N GLU A 381 -3.95 -15.69 39.51
CA GLU A 381 -5.11 -15.80 40.40
C GLU A 381 -6.28 -16.46 39.67
N GLY A 382 -7.10 -17.23 40.40
CA GLY A 382 -8.19 -18.00 39.80
C GLY A 382 -7.69 -19.17 38.94
N GLU A 383 -8.30 -19.35 37.76
CA GLU A 383 -7.84 -20.36 36.79
C GLU A 383 -6.56 -19.89 36.11
N GLN A 384 -5.51 -20.71 36.18
CA GLN A 384 -4.17 -20.38 35.67
C GLN A 384 -3.77 -21.27 34.49
N ASP A 385 -4.46 -22.39 34.27
CA ASP A 385 -4.19 -23.26 33.13
C ASP A 385 -4.66 -22.60 31.83
N ILE A 386 -3.70 -22.30 30.97
CA ILE A 386 -3.92 -21.56 29.72
C ILE A 386 -4.96 -22.24 28.82
N ASN A 387 -4.93 -23.57 28.72
CA ASN A 387 -5.89 -24.30 27.88
C ASN A 387 -7.32 -24.22 28.43
N SER A 388 -7.46 -24.29 29.76
CA SER A 388 -8.74 -24.13 30.46
C SER A 388 -9.29 -22.71 30.30
N ILE A 389 -8.44 -21.67 30.41
CA ILE A 389 -8.81 -20.28 30.14
C ILE A 389 -9.32 -20.12 28.70
N LEU A 390 -8.57 -20.65 27.72
CA LEU A 390 -8.96 -20.61 26.30
C LEU A 390 -10.30 -21.31 26.06
N ALA A 391 -10.51 -22.49 26.65
CA ALA A 391 -11.77 -23.22 26.54
C ALA A 391 -12.94 -22.45 27.17
N ASN A 392 -12.73 -21.86 28.34
CA ASN A 392 -13.73 -21.05 29.04
C ASN A 392 -14.14 -19.83 28.21
N ILE A 393 -13.18 -19.08 27.68
CA ILE A 393 -13.40 -17.91 26.81
C ILE A 393 -14.15 -18.33 25.55
N LYS A 394 -13.73 -19.42 24.90
CA LYS A 394 -14.39 -19.92 23.69
C LYS A 394 -15.84 -20.34 23.94
N ASN A 395 -16.10 -21.07 25.03
CA ASN A 395 -17.45 -21.51 25.39
C ASN A 395 -18.36 -20.35 25.81
N ALA A 396 -17.80 -19.33 26.45
CA ALA A 396 -18.52 -18.12 26.84
C ALA A 396 -18.63 -17.10 25.69
N GLY A 397 -17.89 -17.25 24.59
CA GLY A 397 -17.92 -16.38 23.43
C GLY A 397 -19.15 -16.55 22.54
N ASN A 398 -19.13 -15.85 21.40
CA ASN A 398 -19.95 -16.09 20.22
C ASN A 398 -19.22 -15.51 18.99
N ASP A 399 -19.72 -15.77 17.78
CA ASP A 399 -19.07 -15.35 16.52
C ASP A 399 -19.05 -13.82 16.28
N PHE A 400 -19.69 -13.03 17.14
CA PHE A 400 -19.85 -11.58 16.97
C PHE A 400 -18.96 -10.74 17.88
N ILE A 401 -18.28 -11.38 18.84
CA ILE A 401 -17.36 -10.73 19.78
C ILE A 401 -15.96 -10.73 19.17
N ARG A 402 -15.32 -9.56 19.19
CA ARG A 402 -13.92 -9.38 18.78
C ARG A 402 -13.06 -9.06 19.98
N ILE A 403 -11.97 -9.79 20.19
CA ILE A 403 -11.03 -9.54 21.29
C ILE A 403 -9.72 -9.00 20.73
N PHE A 404 -9.40 -7.76 21.07
CA PHE A 404 -8.15 -7.10 20.74
C PHE A 404 -7.26 -7.10 21.98
N SER A 405 -6.17 -7.86 21.94
CA SER A 405 -5.29 -8.05 23.09
C SER A 405 -4.04 -7.19 22.99
N PHE A 406 -3.65 -6.57 24.10
CA PHE A 406 -2.45 -5.76 24.25
C PHE A 406 -1.59 -6.34 25.35
N GLY A 407 -0.46 -6.93 24.96
CA GLY A 407 0.58 -7.39 25.87
C GLY A 407 1.59 -6.29 26.12
N VAL A 408 1.78 -5.89 27.38
CA VAL A 408 2.74 -4.85 27.77
C VAL A 408 3.96 -5.49 28.40
N GLY A 409 5.14 -5.17 27.87
CA GLY A 409 6.40 -5.70 28.37
C GLY A 409 6.68 -7.13 27.88
N TYR A 410 7.52 -7.84 28.62
CA TYR A 410 8.00 -9.18 28.25
C TYR A 410 7.37 -10.30 29.09
N ASP A 411 6.59 -9.96 30.11
CA ASP A 411 6.08 -10.90 31.11
C ASP A 411 4.64 -11.38 30.81
N VAL A 412 4.27 -11.39 29.53
CA VAL A 412 2.94 -11.78 29.05
C VAL A 412 2.93 -13.16 28.41
N ASN A 413 1.80 -13.85 28.49
CA ASN A 413 1.61 -15.11 27.77
C ASN A 413 1.20 -14.83 26.31
N THR A 414 2.18 -14.69 25.42
CA THR A 414 1.91 -14.38 24.01
C THR A 414 0.98 -15.40 23.35
N PHE A 415 1.17 -16.69 23.62
CA PHE A 415 0.33 -17.77 23.10
C PHE A 415 -1.14 -17.60 23.49
N LEU A 416 -1.43 -17.28 24.76
CA LEU A 416 -2.80 -17.01 25.22
C LEU A 416 -3.39 -15.81 24.46
N LEU A 417 -2.66 -14.69 24.38
CA LEU A 417 -3.14 -13.44 23.76
C LEU A 417 -3.38 -13.59 22.26
N ASP A 418 -2.47 -14.27 21.55
CA ASP A 418 -2.60 -14.58 20.13
C ASP A 418 -3.82 -15.47 19.89
N LYS A 419 -4.01 -16.49 20.75
CA LYS A 419 -5.07 -17.47 20.56
C LYS A 419 -6.45 -16.89 20.85
N ILE A 420 -6.64 -16.12 21.94
CA ILE A 420 -7.93 -15.46 22.21
C ILE A 420 -8.30 -14.45 21.13
N SER A 421 -7.31 -13.72 20.59
CA SER A 421 -7.56 -12.68 19.58
C SER A 421 -7.88 -13.31 18.23
N SER A 422 -7.09 -14.31 17.78
CA SER A 422 -7.33 -15.00 16.51
C SER A 422 -8.63 -15.80 16.48
N ASP A 423 -8.99 -16.48 17.58
CA ASP A 423 -10.24 -17.25 17.67
C ASP A 423 -11.50 -16.35 17.70
N SER A 424 -11.35 -15.04 17.90
CA SER A 424 -12.44 -14.06 17.96
C SER A 424 -12.38 -12.99 16.85
N HIS A 425 -11.64 -13.21 15.77
CA HIS A 425 -11.48 -12.24 14.66
C HIS A 425 -10.87 -10.88 15.09
N GLY A 426 -10.17 -10.84 16.21
CA GLY A 426 -9.40 -9.68 16.66
C GLY A 426 -7.91 -9.81 16.35
N SER A 427 -7.09 -8.94 16.96
CA SER A 427 -5.62 -8.94 16.81
C SER A 427 -4.93 -8.80 18.15
N ALA A 428 -3.75 -9.42 18.28
CA ALA A 428 -2.84 -9.21 19.39
C ALA A 428 -1.75 -8.21 19.02
N ASN A 429 -1.47 -7.27 19.91
CA ASN A 429 -0.46 -6.23 19.78
C ASN A 429 0.45 -6.27 21.01
N TYR A 430 1.75 -6.07 20.81
CA TYR A 430 2.74 -6.12 21.88
C TYR A 430 3.49 -4.80 21.97
N VAL A 431 3.57 -4.25 23.18
CA VAL A 431 4.27 -2.99 23.46
C VAL A 431 5.50 -3.30 24.28
N LYS A 432 6.68 -3.03 23.73
CA LYS A 432 7.95 -3.27 24.45
C LYS A 432 8.15 -2.24 25.56
N PRO A 433 8.95 -2.53 26.60
CA PRO A 433 9.32 -1.53 27.59
C PRO A 433 9.95 -0.29 26.92
N GLY A 434 9.40 0.89 27.21
CA GLY A 434 9.81 2.17 26.62
C GLY A 434 9.10 2.54 25.30
N GLU A 435 8.33 1.62 24.70
CA GLU A 435 7.37 1.99 23.67
C GLU A 435 6.10 2.57 24.32
N ASN A 436 5.40 3.44 23.58
CA ASN A 436 4.27 4.17 24.10
C ASN A 436 2.97 3.35 23.90
N ILE A 437 2.40 2.82 24.99
CA ILE A 437 1.18 2.00 24.98
C ILE A 437 -0.02 2.79 24.43
N GLU A 438 -0.13 4.07 24.82
CA GLU A 438 -1.18 4.97 24.37
C GLU A 438 -1.23 5.07 22.84
N ARG A 439 -0.09 5.18 22.17
CA ARG A 439 -0.01 5.27 20.71
C ARG A 439 -0.54 4.01 20.02
N GLU A 440 -0.12 2.83 20.47
CA GLU A 440 -0.54 1.56 19.87
C GLU A 440 -2.04 1.31 20.07
N ILE A 441 -2.53 1.52 21.29
CA ILE A 441 -3.96 1.39 21.61
C ILE A 441 -4.78 2.41 20.82
N SER A 442 -4.36 3.68 20.77
CA SER A 442 -5.04 4.74 20.02
C SER A 442 -5.10 4.43 18.52
N THR A 443 -4.01 3.89 17.96
CA THR A 443 -3.93 3.53 16.53
C THR A 443 -4.88 2.38 16.20
N LEU A 444 -4.95 1.35 17.05
CA LEU A 444 -5.91 0.28 16.85
C LEU A 444 -7.34 0.75 17.09
N PHE A 445 -7.58 1.52 18.14
CA PHE A 445 -8.89 2.06 18.48
C PHE A 445 -9.46 2.92 17.35
N ALA A 446 -8.64 3.77 16.74
CA ALA A 446 -9.01 4.55 15.55
C ALA A 446 -9.43 3.66 14.37
N LYS A 447 -8.82 2.47 14.22
CA LYS A 447 -9.22 1.49 13.21
C LYS A 447 -10.56 0.85 13.57
N ILE A 448 -10.69 0.29 14.77
CA ILE A 448 -11.86 -0.52 15.18
C ILE A 448 -13.11 0.31 15.52
N SER A 449 -12.96 1.61 15.78
CA SER A 449 -14.09 2.53 15.98
C SER A 449 -14.86 2.81 14.69
N SER A 450 -14.24 2.59 13.51
CA SER A 450 -14.83 2.85 12.20
C SER A 450 -14.68 1.67 11.20
N PRO A 451 -15.26 0.49 11.50
CA PRO A 451 -15.44 -0.57 10.52
C PRO A 451 -16.42 -0.09 9.45
N VAL A 452 -16.02 -0.27 8.20
CA VAL A 452 -16.88 0.02 7.04
C VAL A 452 -17.61 -1.23 6.59
N LEU A 453 -16.97 -2.39 6.74
CA LEU A 453 -17.53 -3.70 6.46
C LEU A 453 -17.21 -4.68 7.58
N THR A 454 -18.22 -5.43 8.00
CA THR A 454 -18.09 -6.54 8.95
C THR A 454 -18.53 -7.86 8.31
N ASP A 455 -17.78 -8.93 8.56
CA ASP A 455 -17.96 -10.29 8.02
C ASP A 455 -18.24 -10.32 6.50
N PRO A 456 -17.39 -9.69 5.67
CA PRO A 456 -17.65 -9.63 4.23
C PRO A 456 -17.59 -11.03 3.61
N GLN A 457 -18.52 -11.31 2.69
CA GLN A 457 -18.57 -12.55 1.93
C GLN A 457 -18.48 -12.28 0.43
N ILE A 458 -17.81 -13.17 -0.30
CA ILE A 458 -17.76 -13.18 -1.76
C ILE A 458 -18.61 -14.35 -2.24
N ASP A 459 -19.64 -14.04 -3.02
CA ASP A 459 -20.40 -15.04 -3.78
C ASP A 459 -19.84 -15.11 -5.20
N PHE A 460 -19.30 -16.26 -5.60
CA PHE A 460 -18.73 -16.51 -6.92
C PHE A 460 -19.77 -17.04 -7.93
N ALA A 461 -21.06 -17.08 -7.57
CA ALA A 461 -22.15 -17.59 -8.38
C ALA A 461 -21.85 -18.98 -8.96
N ASN A 462 -21.78 -19.10 -10.30
CA ASN A 462 -21.58 -20.37 -11.00
C ASN A 462 -20.12 -20.63 -11.41
N ALA A 463 -19.17 -19.78 -10.98
CA ALA A 463 -17.77 -19.96 -11.32
C ALA A 463 -17.14 -21.08 -10.48
N ASN A 464 -16.31 -21.92 -11.09
CA ASN A 464 -15.54 -22.91 -10.36
C ASN A 464 -14.26 -22.26 -9.83
N VAL A 465 -14.23 -21.98 -8.54
CA VAL A 465 -13.13 -21.26 -7.87
C VAL A 465 -12.57 -22.14 -6.76
N TYR A 466 -11.25 -22.24 -6.68
CA TYR A 466 -10.55 -23.04 -5.68
C TYR A 466 -9.19 -22.42 -5.37
N ASP A 467 -8.71 -22.62 -4.15
CA ASP A 467 -7.49 -22.02 -3.57
C ASP A 467 -7.60 -20.52 -3.21
N VAL A 468 -8.79 -20.08 -2.74
CA VAL A 468 -9.06 -18.69 -2.32
C VAL A 468 -8.28 -18.31 -1.07
N TYR A 469 -7.50 -17.23 -1.15
CA TYR A 469 -6.83 -16.63 0.01
C TYR A 469 -7.18 -15.15 0.20
N PRO A 470 -7.53 -14.72 1.44
CA PRO A 470 -7.75 -15.56 2.62
C PRO A 470 -9.09 -16.35 2.53
N GLN A 471 -9.15 -17.53 3.15
CA GLN A 471 -10.37 -18.37 3.13
C GLN A 471 -11.59 -17.71 3.79
N LYS A 472 -11.35 -16.86 4.80
CA LYS A 472 -12.36 -15.97 5.38
C LYS A 472 -11.86 -14.54 5.20
N LEU A 473 -12.69 -13.67 4.64
CA LEU A 473 -12.31 -12.27 4.49
C LEU A 473 -12.32 -11.57 5.86
N PRO A 474 -11.32 -10.71 6.14
CA PRO A 474 -11.33 -9.87 7.32
C PRO A 474 -12.33 -8.72 7.16
N ASP A 475 -12.73 -8.13 8.28
CA ASP A 475 -13.45 -6.87 8.30
C ASP A 475 -12.63 -5.76 7.62
N ILE A 476 -13.32 -4.80 7.00
CA ILE A 476 -12.68 -3.68 6.32
C ILE A 476 -12.95 -2.40 7.09
N PHE A 477 -11.88 -1.81 7.63
CA PHE A 477 -11.94 -0.56 8.39
C PHE A 477 -11.63 0.65 7.51
N GLN A 478 -11.99 1.84 7.97
CA GLN A 478 -11.73 3.08 7.24
C GLN A 478 -10.23 3.22 6.94
N GLY A 479 -9.88 3.43 5.66
CA GLY A 479 -8.49 3.51 5.22
C GLY A 479 -7.77 2.17 5.07
N GLN A 480 -8.43 1.03 5.31
CA GLN A 480 -7.91 -0.29 4.98
C GLN A 480 -8.45 -0.79 3.63
N SER A 481 -7.68 -1.67 3.00
CA SER A 481 -8.07 -2.39 1.79
C SER A 481 -7.90 -3.88 2.01
N VAL A 482 -8.80 -4.68 1.44
CA VAL A 482 -8.69 -6.13 1.41
C VAL A 482 -8.29 -6.59 0.03
N ILE A 483 -7.32 -7.50 0.01
CA ILE A 483 -6.79 -8.15 -1.18
C ILE A 483 -7.10 -9.64 -1.05
N ALA A 484 -7.81 -10.19 -2.02
CA ALA A 484 -7.99 -11.63 -2.17
C ALA A 484 -7.34 -12.11 -3.48
N LEU A 485 -6.61 -13.21 -3.42
CA LEU A 485 -5.81 -13.78 -4.51
C LEU A 485 -6.18 -15.25 -4.70
N ASP A 486 -6.27 -15.70 -5.97
CA ASP A 486 -6.82 -17.04 -6.23
C ASP A 486 -6.71 -17.54 -7.70
N VAL A 487 -7.16 -18.78 -7.93
CA VAL A 487 -7.32 -19.51 -9.20
C VAL A 487 -8.81 -19.69 -9.56
N ILE A 488 -9.19 -19.27 -10.77
CA ILE A 488 -10.50 -19.58 -11.37
C ILE A 488 -10.32 -20.71 -12.39
N GLY A 489 -10.98 -21.83 -12.13
CA GLY A 489 -11.25 -22.85 -13.12
C GLY A 489 -12.38 -22.41 -14.04
N ILE A 490 -12.06 -21.99 -15.27
CA ILE A 490 -13.09 -21.76 -16.29
C ILE A 490 -13.36 -23.11 -16.96
N PRO A 491 -14.60 -23.65 -16.94
CA PRO A 491 -14.91 -24.85 -17.70
C PRO A 491 -14.59 -24.61 -19.18
N VAL A 492 -13.83 -25.52 -19.77
CA VAL A 492 -13.48 -25.50 -21.19
C VAL A 492 -14.78 -25.68 -21.99
N ILE A 493 -15.44 -24.59 -22.36
CA ILE A 493 -16.36 -24.61 -23.50
C ILE A 493 -15.43 -24.64 -24.71
N GLN A 494 -15.24 -25.80 -25.34
CA GLN A 494 -14.46 -25.89 -26.58
C GLN A 494 -15.07 -24.95 -27.63
N PRO A 495 -14.40 -23.86 -28.04
CA PRO A 495 -14.79 -23.14 -29.23
C PRO A 495 -14.00 -23.78 -30.36
N SER A 496 -14.68 -24.55 -31.20
CA SER A 496 -14.19 -24.74 -32.57
C SER A 496 -13.94 -23.35 -33.16
N CYS A 497 -12.70 -23.10 -33.58
CA CYS A 497 -12.18 -21.90 -34.25
C CYS A 497 -11.31 -20.99 -33.34
N TYR A 498 -10.01 -21.17 -33.53
CA TYR A 498 -8.96 -20.25 -33.13
C TYR A 498 -9.14 -18.93 -33.90
N GLN A 499 -9.39 -17.82 -33.20
CA GLN A 499 -9.03 -16.47 -33.67
C GLN A 499 -8.47 -15.69 -32.48
N GLU A 500 -7.36 -14.98 -32.71
CA GLU A 500 -6.63 -14.13 -31.76
C GLU A 500 -7.44 -12.89 -31.34
N ASN A 501 -8.60 -13.09 -30.70
CA ASN A 501 -9.29 -12.03 -29.97
C ASN A 501 -9.13 -12.31 -28.49
N LYS A 502 -8.48 -11.38 -27.77
CA LYS A 502 -8.43 -11.37 -26.30
C LYS A 502 -9.88 -11.32 -25.79
N GLU A 503 -10.41 -12.45 -25.32
CA GLU A 503 -11.69 -12.44 -24.59
C GLU A 503 -11.50 -11.63 -23.31
N ILE A 504 -12.17 -10.48 -23.24
CA ILE A 504 -12.24 -9.68 -22.01
C ILE A 504 -13.38 -10.26 -21.18
N LEU A 505 -13.04 -10.93 -20.08
CA LEU A 505 -14.01 -11.29 -19.05
C LEU A 505 -14.51 -10.00 -18.39
N ARG A 506 -15.75 -9.60 -18.68
CA ARG A 506 -16.40 -8.51 -17.93
C ARG A 506 -17.10 -9.11 -16.72
N VAL A 507 -16.62 -8.77 -15.53
CA VAL A 507 -17.24 -9.18 -14.28
C VAL A 507 -18.07 -8.03 -13.73
N ASN A 508 -19.36 -8.26 -13.54
CA ASN A 508 -20.23 -7.31 -12.86
C ASN A 508 -20.18 -7.60 -11.37
N LEU A 509 -19.63 -6.66 -10.60
CA LEU A 509 -19.64 -6.71 -9.14
C LEU A 509 -20.93 -6.03 -8.65
N ASN A 510 -21.82 -6.79 -8.04
CA ASN A 510 -22.98 -6.27 -7.34
C ASN A 510 -22.73 -6.30 -5.84
N ILE A 511 -22.81 -5.14 -5.21
CA ILE A 511 -22.70 -5.02 -3.76
C ILE A 511 -24.12 -5.02 -3.18
N ILE A 512 -24.51 -6.12 -2.52
CA ILE A 512 -25.81 -6.26 -1.87
C ILE A 512 -25.65 -6.06 -0.37
N TRP A 513 -26.43 -5.16 0.19
CA TRP A 513 -26.49 -4.90 1.63
C TRP A 513 -27.56 -5.80 2.25
N ASN A 514 -27.20 -6.63 3.24
CA ASN A 514 -28.18 -7.33 4.08
C ASN A 514 -28.26 -6.64 5.46
N SER A 515 -29.19 -7.07 6.32
CA SER A 515 -29.38 -6.50 7.66
C SER A 515 -28.20 -6.71 8.62
N ASN A 516 -27.20 -7.50 8.23
CA ASN A 516 -26.08 -7.98 9.04
C ASN A 516 -24.69 -7.59 8.48
N GLY A 517 -24.61 -6.88 7.35
CA GLY A 517 -23.35 -6.59 6.63
C GLY A 517 -23.50 -6.58 5.10
N VAL A 518 -22.36 -6.53 4.39
CA VAL A 518 -22.32 -6.51 2.91
C VAL A 518 -22.01 -7.89 2.36
N ILE A 519 -22.84 -8.32 1.42
CA ILE A 519 -22.56 -9.43 0.51
C ILE A 519 -22.03 -8.81 -0.79
N VAL A 520 -20.80 -9.13 -1.17
CA VAL A 520 -20.31 -8.82 -2.51
C VAL A 520 -20.68 -9.99 -3.41
N ILE A 521 -21.66 -9.79 -4.28
CA ILE A 521 -22.05 -10.76 -5.30
C ILE A 521 -21.22 -10.49 -6.55
N MET A 522 -20.36 -11.44 -6.90
CA MET A 522 -19.62 -11.42 -8.14
C MET A 522 -20.44 -12.15 -9.21
N ILE A 523 -21.01 -11.40 -10.16
CA ILE A 523 -21.64 -11.97 -11.34
C ILE A 523 -20.62 -11.99 -12.48
N LEU A 524 -19.94 -13.12 -12.64
CA LEU A 524 -19.11 -13.40 -13.80
C LEU A 524 -19.99 -13.55 -15.04
N SER A 525 -19.87 -12.61 -16.00
CA SER A 525 -20.55 -12.66 -17.29
C SER A 525 -19.50 -12.83 -18.39
N ILE A 526 -19.41 -14.00 -19.03
CA ILE A 526 -18.58 -14.13 -20.24
C ILE A 526 -19.40 -13.58 -21.41
N ILE A 527 -19.11 -12.35 -21.82
CA ILE A 527 -19.67 -11.80 -23.06
C ILE A 527 -18.65 -12.08 -24.17
N SER A 528 -18.97 -13.01 -25.07
CA SER A 528 -18.26 -13.13 -26.34
C SER A 528 -18.62 -11.93 -27.22
N GLY A 529 -17.89 -10.84 -27.07
CA GLY A 529 -18.08 -9.64 -27.89
C GLY A 529 -17.65 -9.90 -29.32
N GLN A 530 -18.61 -10.06 -30.25
CA GLN A 530 -18.38 -9.66 -31.63
C GLN A 530 -18.11 -8.16 -31.63
N THR A 531 -16.99 -7.77 -32.24
CA THR A 531 -16.71 -6.39 -32.62
C THR A 531 -17.85 -5.88 -33.49
N GLU A 532 -18.74 -5.05 -32.93
CA GLU A 532 -19.56 -4.16 -33.75
C GLU A 532 -18.64 -3.12 -34.41
N ARG A 533 -18.89 -2.92 -35.70
CA ARG A 533 -18.07 -2.18 -36.67
C ARG A 533 -18.01 -0.68 -36.44
#